data_AF-A0A351VC26-F1
#
_entry.id   AF-A0A351VC26-F1
#
_cell.length_a   1.000
_cell.length_b   1.000
_cell.length_c   1.000
_cell.angle_alpha   90.00
_cell.angle_beta   90.00
_cell.angle_gamma   90.00
#
_symmetry.space_group_name_H-M   'P 1'
#
loop_
_entity.id
_entity.type
_entity.pdbx_description
1 polymer ?
#
loop_
_entity_poly.entity_id
_entity_poly.type
_entity_poly.pdbx_seq_one_letter_code
_entity_poly.pdbx_strand_id
1 'polypeptide(L)' 'YSLIANVVEEKCKGIDLAKEDKEFIAEFYKYGFVGIMLDWIGHGMKDDYKIIVEKLSTALHGNIGNSIHNFEQ' A
#
# COMPACT_ATOMS: atom_id res chain seq x y z
N TYR A 1 9.51 1.79 8.22
CA TYR A 1 8.18 1.40 8.71
C TYR A 1 7.11 2.47 8.52
N SER A 2 7.46 3.76 8.44
CA SER A 2 6.47 4.86 8.54
C SER A 2 5.75 5.25 7.24
N LEU A 3 6.32 5.05 6.05
CA LEU A 3 5.78 5.69 4.84
C LEU A 3 4.39 5.18 4.44
N ILE A 4 4.20 3.86 4.35
CA ILE A 4 2.90 3.27 4.00
C ILE A 4 1.91 3.33 5.17
N ALA A 5 2.38 3.12 6.40
CA ALA A 5 1.53 3.23 7.59
C ALA A 5 0.95 4.65 7.76
N ASN A 6 1.77 5.69 7.58
CA ASN A 6 1.31 7.08 7.65
C ASN A 6 0.26 7.39 6.58
N VAL A 7 0.42 6.85 5.36
CA VAL A 7 -0.58 7.03 4.28
C VAL A 7 -1.89 6.34 4.65
N VAL A 8 -1.84 5.14 5.22
CA VAL A 8 -3.04 4.44 5.71
C VAL A 8 -3.72 5.24 6.83
N GLU A 9 -2.97 5.75 7.80
CA GLU A 9 -3.50 6.61 8.87
C GLU A 9 -4.14 7.90 8.34
N GLU A 10 -3.50 8.59 7.39
CA GLU A 10 -4.08 9.77 6.76
C GLU A 10 -5.37 9.47 6.01
N LYS A 11 -5.42 8.33 5.31
CA LYS A 11 -6.61 7.91 4.55
C LYS A 11 -7.74 7.40 5.45
N CYS A 12 -7.42 6.91 6.65
CA CYS A 12 -8.41 6.50 7.65
C CYS A 12 -8.85 7.65 8.59
N LYS A 13 -8.37 8.88 8.39
CA LYS A 13 -8.83 10.03 9.20
C LYS A 13 -10.34 10.20 9.04
N GLY A 14 -11.07 10.16 10.15
CA GLY A 14 -12.53 10.29 10.17
C GLY A 14 -13.29 9.00 9.88
N ILE A 15 -12.58 7.87 9.74
CA ILE A 15 -13.14 6.53 9.57
C ILE A 15 -12.83 5.74 10.84
N ASP A 16 -13.86 5.19 11.48
CA ASP A 16 -13.73 4.42 12.72
C ASP A 16 -13.37 2.96 12.43
N LEU A 17 -12.21 2.78 11.82
CA LEU A 17 -11.66 1.46 11.50
C LEU A 17 -10.79 0.95 12.66
N ALA A 18 -10.94 -0.34 13.00
CA ALA A 18 -10.17 -0.99 14.04
C ALA A 18 -8.66 -0.89 13.77
N LYS A 19 -7.88 -0.88 14.85
CA LYS A 19 -6.42 -0.71 14.74
C LYS A 19 -5.78 -1.91 14.04
N GLU A 20 -6.27 -3.11 14.31
CA GLU A 20 -5.79 -4.35 13.70
C GLU A 20 -5.97 -4.33 12.18
N ASP A 21 -7.10 -3.81 11.69
CA ASP A 21 -7.38 -3.70 10.25
C ASP A 21 -6.49 -2.65 9.59
N LYS A 22 -6.26 -1.51 10.24
CA LYS A 22 -5.30 -0.49 9.77
C LYS A 22 -3.89 -1.06 9.64
N GLU A 23 -3.46 -1.83 10.63
CA GLU A 23 -2.15 -2.51 10.62
C GLU A 23 -2.08 -3.55 9.50
N PHE A 24 -3.10 -4.40 9.35
CA PHE A 24 -3.17 -5.39 8.27
C PHE A 24 -3.09 -4.75 6.89
N ILE A 25 -3.85 -3.67 6.65
CA ILE A 25 -3.84 -2.90 5.41
C ILE A 25 -2.42 -2.36 5.15
N ALA A 26 -1.78 -1.76 6.16
CA ALA A 26 -0.42 -1.24 6.02
C ALA A 26 0.61 -2.34 5.72
N GLU A 27 0.49 -3.51 6.37
CA GLU A 27 1.37 -4.66 6.15
C GLU A 27 1.20 -5.26 4.76
N PHE A 28 -0.04 -5.42 4.29
CA PHE A 28 -0.34 -5.90 2.95
C PHE A 28 0.36 -5.05 1.88
N TYR A 29 0.23 -3.72 1.99
CA TYR A 29 0.85 -2.79 1.05
C TYR A 29 2.38 -2.74 1.18
N LYS A 30 2.93 -2.89 2.40
CA LYS A 30 4.37 -3.06 2.63
C LYS A 30 4.90 -4.28 1.89
N TYR A 31 4.24 -5.43 2.02
CA TYR A 31 4.71 -6.67 1.39
C TYR A 31 4.56 -6.64 -0.13
N GLY A 32 3.49 -6.05 -0.66
CA GLY A 32 3.34 -5.80 -2.10
C GLY A 32 4.46 -4.94 -2.66
N PHE A 33 4.82 -3.85 -1.96
CA PHE A 33 5.95 -3.01 -2.35
C PHE A 33 7.28 -3.77 -2.31
N VAL A 34 7.56 -4.51 -1.23
CA VAL A 34 8.80 -5.29 -1.11
C VAL A 34 8.93 -6.35 -2.20
N GLY A 35 7.85 -7.08 -2.50
CA GLY A 35 7.86 -8.11 -3.55
C GLY A 35 8.21 -7.54 -4.92
N ILE A 36 7.63 -6.39 -5.27
CA ILE A 36 7.90 -5.70 -6.52
C ILE A 36 9.33 -5.16 -6.59
N MET A 37 9.86 -4.62 -5.49
CA MET A 37 11.25 -4.16 -5.42
C MET A 37 12.23 -5.32 -5.59
N LEU A 38 11.95 -6.47 -4.98
CA LEU A 38 12.79 -7.66 -5.14
C LEU A 38 12.76 -8.19 -6.58
N ASP A 39 11.59 -8.20 -7.22
CA ASP A 39 11.44 -8.60 -8.62
C ASP A 39 12.20 -7.65 -9.56
N TRP A 40 12.11 -6.34 -9.33
CA TRP A 40 12.86 -5.33 -10.09
C TRP A 40 14.38 -5.50 -9.94
N ILE A 41 14.87 -5.77 -8.72
CA ILE A 41 16.28 -6.07 -8.47
C ILE A 41 16.67 -7.37 -9.20
N GLY A 42 15.83 -8.40 -9.15
CA GLY A 42 16.04 -9.68 -9.85
C GLY A 42 16.17 -9.54 -11.36
N HIS A 43 15.46 -8.59 -11.97
CA HIS A 43 15.53 -8.27 -13.40
C HIS A 43 16.68 -7.32 -13.78
N GLY A 44 17.57 -6.99 -12.82
CA GLY A 44 18.76 -6.17 -13.06
C GLY A 44 18.48 -4.67 -13.10
N MET A 45 17.39 -4.22 -12.46
CA MET A 45 17.06 -2.79 -12.28
C MET A 45 16.97 -1.99 -13.59
N LYS A 46 16.59 -2.66 -14.68
CA LYS A 46 16.59 -2.07 -16.03
C LYS A 46 15.41 -1.13 -16.28
N ASP A 47 14.31 -1.37 -15.58
CA ASP A 47 13.12 -0.54 -15.66
C ASP A 47 13.24 0.71 -14.77
N ASP A 48 12.57 1.79 -15.16
CA ASP A 48 12.47 2.97 -14.29
C ASP A 48 11.60 2.62 -13.08
N TYR A 49 12.25 2.53 -11.90
CA TYR A 49 11.58 2.23 -10.64
C TYR A 49 10.43 3.21 -10.34
N LYS A 50 10.47 4.45 -10.84
CA LYS A 50 9.38 5.41 -10.67
C LYS A 50 8.10 4.96 -11.34
N ILE A 51 8.20 4.34 -12.52
CA ILE A 51 7.05 3.77 -13.25
C ILE A 51 6.46 2.60 -12.46
N ILE A 52 7.34 1.79 -11.84
CA ILE A 52 6.92 0.66 -11.01
C ILE A 52 6.20 1.17 -9.75
N VAL A 53 6.75 2.19 -9.09
CA VAL A 53 6.14 2.86 -7.94
C VAL A 53 4.83 3.54 -8.31
N GLU A 54 4.71 4.17 -9.48
CA GLU A 54 3.47 4.77 -9.97
C GLU A 54 2.40 3.74 -10.32
N LYS A 55 2.77 2.62 -10.97
CA LYS A 55 1.84 1.52 -11.26
C LYS A 55 1.34 0.87 -9.97
N LEU A 56 2.24 0.66 -9.01
CA LEU A 56 1.87 0.18 -7.69
C LEU A 56 0.95 1.21 -7.01
N SER A 57 1.39 2.46 -6.89
CA SER A 57 0.57 3.54 -6.32
C SER A 57 -0.81 3.57 -6.97
N THR A 58 -0.92 3.51 -8.30
CA THR A 58 -2.19 3.50 -9.03
C THR A 58 -3.06 2.27 -8.72
N ALA A 59 -2.46 1.07 -8.69
CA ALA A 59 -3.17 -0.16 -8.33
C ALA A 59 -3.68 -0.16 -6.87
N LEU A 60 -2.98 0.55 -5.97
CA LEU A 60 -3.33 0.63 -4.55
C LEU A 60 -4.21 1.85 -4.21
N HIS A 61 -4.06 3.00 -4.91
CA HIS A 61 -4.72 4.28 -4.60
C HIS A 61 -6.25 4.23 -4.77
N GLY A 62 -6.76 3.35 -5.63
CA GLY A 62 -8.20 3.09 -5.76
C GLY A 62 -8.74 2.03 -4.79
N ASN A 63 -7.88 1.14 -4.29
CA ASN A 63 -8.28 0.02 -3.45
C ASN A 63 -8.22 0.32 -1.96
N ILE A 64 -7.38 1.25 -1.49
CA ILE A 64 -7.32 1.60 -0.06
C ILE A 64 -8.68 2.10 0.46
N GLY A 65 -9.32 3.02 -0.26
CA GLY A 65 -10.64 3.54 0.13
C GLY A 65 -11.74 2.49 0.10
N ASN A 66 -11.75 1.65 -0.94
CA ASN A 66 -12.68 0.52 -1.04
C ASN A 66 -12.44 -0.55 0.03
N SER A 67 -11.17 -0.88 0.33
CA SER A 67 -10.83 -1.80 1.41
C SER A 67 -11.31 -1.25 2.75
N ILE A 68 -11.03 0.03 3.05
CA ILE A 68 -11.52 0.65 4.28
C ILE A 68 -13.06 0.58 4.37
N HIS A 69 -13.77 0.88 3.28
CA HIS A 69 -15.23 0.77 3.24
C HIS A 69 -15.73 -0.68 3.42
N ASN A 70 -15.02 -1.67 2.88
CA ASN A 70 -15.36 -3.09 3.03
C ASN A 70 -15.14 -3.62 4.46
N PHE A 71 -14.20 -3.02 5.22
CA PHE A 71 -13.96 -3.36 6.63
C PHE A 71 -14.80 -2.52 7.61
N GLU A 72 -15.50 -1.49 7.14
CA GLU A 72 -16.47 -0.69 7.94
C GLU A 72 -17.84 -1.38 8.11
N GLN A 73 -18.10 -2.48 7.39
CA GLN A 73 -19.33 -3.28 7.51
C GLN A 73 -19.19 -4.40 8.55
#